data_AF-A0A352FPY5-F1
#
_entry.id   AF-A0A352FPY5-F1
#
_cell.length_a   1.000
_cell.length_b   1.000
_cell.length_c   1.000
_cell.angle_alpha   90.00
_cell.angle_beta   90.00
_cell.angle_gamma   90.00
#
_symmetry.space_group_name_H-M   'P 1'
#
loop_
_entity.id
_entity.type
_entity.pdbx_description
1 polymer ?
#
loop_
_entity_poly.entity_id
_entity_poly.type
_entity_poly.pdbx_seq_one_letter_code
_entity_poly.pdbx_strand_id
1 'polypeptide(L)'
;MNRGSSMHTPKVIPAIALIAILSSACSSGGSRADINRNAASPRSEDQRHRLYAAALAASDSPLDSQEFKSVCRAIGIFDVNDRPNDQYSDFVGEHVRWTMDANGKQFRLEIDTKDKARNYLSRYFKQ
;
A
#
# COMPACT_ATOMS: atom_id res chain seq x y z
N MET A 1 -34.47 22.11 48.95
CA MET A 1 -34.95 23.13 47.99
C MET A 1 -33.84 24.14 47.77
N ASN A 2 -33.24 24.17 46.58
CA ASN A 2 -32.47 25.33 46.12
C ASN A 2 -32.49 25.34 44.58
N ARG A 3 -33.07 26.39 44.01
CA ARG A 3 -33.22 26.61 42.55
C ARG A 3 -32.15 27.61 42.10
N GLY A 4 -31.54 27.32 40.97
CA GLY A 4 -30.65 28.21 40.20
C GLY A 4 -29.83 27.34 39.26
N SER A 5 -29.72 27.58 37.95
CA SER A 5 -29.97 28.78 37.17
C SER A 5 -30.32 28.38 35.73
N SER A 6 -31.25 29.11 35.12
CA SER A 6 -31.61 28.99 33.71
C SER A 6 -30.56 29.74 32.88
N MET A 7 -29.86 29.03 32.00
CA MET A 7 -28.90 29.62 31.06
C MET A 7 -29.46 29.45 29.65
N HIS A 8 -29.97 30.55 29.09
CA HIS A 8 -30.44 30.62 27.71
C HIS A 8 -29.24 30.78 26.78
N THR A 9 -29.10 29.87 25.81
CA THR A 9 -28.13 30.01 24.71
C THR A 9 -28.82 30.60 23.48
N PRO A 10 -28.27 31.67 22.86
CA PRO A 10 -28.80 32.19 21.61
C PRO A 10 -28.40 31.31 20.42
N LYS A 11 -29.37 31.06 19.52
CA LYS A 11 -29.17 30.42 18.21
C LYS A 11 -28.22 31.25 17.36
N VAL A 12 -27.14 30.64 16.88
CA VAL A 12 -26.21 31.25 15.93
C VAL A 12 -26.47 30.65 14.54
N ILE A 13 -26.81 31.50 13.58
CA ILE A 13 -27.02 31.17 12.16
C ILE A 13 -25.66 31.24 11.46
N PRO A 14 -25.19 30.20 10.75
CA PRO A 14 -23.96 30.33 9.97
C PRO A 14 -24.23 31.06 8.65
N ALA A 15 -23.68 32.27 8.53
CA ALA A 15 -23.55 32.98 7.26
C ALA A 15 -22.40 32.35 6.46
N ILE A 16 -22.71 31.86 5.25
CA ILE A 16 -21.74 31.30 4.33
C ILE A 16 -21.02 32.46 3.62
N ALA A 17 -19.76 32.70 3.99
CA ALA A 17 -18.90 33.66 3.31
C ALA A 17 -18.21 32.98 2.11
N LEU A 18 -18.49 33.46 0.90
CA LEU A 18 -17.75 33.15 -0.32
C LEU A 18 -16.37 33.80 -0.26
N ILE A 19 -15.30 33.00 -0.29
CA ILE A 19 -13.93 33.50 -0.45
C ILE A 19 -13.52 33.26 -1.91
N ALA A 20 -13.33 34.37 -2.63
CA ALA A 20 -12.88 34.39 -4.01
C ALA A 20 -11.38 34.07 -4.13
N ILE A 21 -11.07 33.30 -5.17
CA ILE A 21 -9.78 32.74 -5.52
C ILE A 21 -8.90 33.83 -6.13
N LEU A 22 -7.71 34.07 -5.55
CA LEU A 22 -6.58 34.68 -6.26
C LEU A 22 -5.27 34.04 -5.75
N SER A 23 -4.66 33.21 -6.57
CA SER A 23 -3.26 32.81 -6.40
C SER A 23 -2.57 32.87 -7.76
N SER A 24 -1.92 34.01 -8.01
CA SER A 24 -0.90 34.14 -9.03
C SER A 24 0.32 33.32 -8.64
N ALA A 25 0.72 32.40 -9.51
CA ALA A 25 2.11 31.99 -9.64
C ALA A 25 2.37 31.54 -11.08
N CYS A 26 3.20 32.30 -11.77
CA CYS A 26 3.60 32.01 -13.14
C CYS A 26 4.59 30.84 -13.19
N SER A 27 4.22 29.86 -14.01
CA SER A 27 5.02 29.14 -15.00
C SER A 27 6.23 28.28 -14.60
N SER A 28 6.18 27.08 -15.19
CA SER A 28 7.25 26.22 -15.72
C SER A 28 8.03 25.34 -14.76
N GLY A 29 7.56 24.10 -14.64
CA GLY A 29 8.33 22.99 -14.07
C GLY A 29 7.66 21.64 -14.31
N GLY A 30 7.66 21.18 -15.57
CA GLY A 30 7.52 19.76 -15.94
C GLY A 30 6.20 19.07 -15.61
N SER A 31 5.33 18.96 -16.61
CA SER A 31 4.25 17.96 -16.64
C SER A 31 4.84 16.55 -16.48
N ARG A 32 4.90 16.03 -15.26
CA ARG A 32 4.89 14.58 -15.06
C ARG A 32 3.45 14.15 -15.16
N ALA A 33 3.12 13.62 -16.33
CA ALA A 33 1.86 12.98 -16.61
C ALA A 33 1.46 12.10 -15.42
N ASP A 34 0.29 12.38 -14.85
CA ASP A 34 -0.53 11.41 -14.15
C ASP A 34 -0.70 10.20 -15.08
N ILE A 35 0.21 9.22 -14.97
CA ILE A 35 -0.03 7.90 -15.52
C ILE A 35 -1.07 7.28 -14.60
N ASN A 36 -2.31 7.51 -14.98
CA ASN A 36 -3.48 6.72 -14.61
C ASN A 36 -3.16 5.23 -14.89
N ARG A 37 -2.57 4.56 -13.90
CA ARG A 37 -2.31 3.11 -13.92
C ARG A 37 -3.61 2.35 -13.64
N ASN A 38 -4.59 2.48 -14.54
CA ASN A 38 -5.78 1.63 -14.59
C ASN A 38 -5.72 0.73 -15.84
N ALA A 39 -4.84 -0.25 -15.83
CA ALA A 39 -4.89 -1.37 -16.77
C ALA A 39 -4.56 -2.66 -16.00
N ALA A 40 -5.58 -3.52 -15.84
CA ALA A 40 -5.70 -4.68 -14.94
C ALA A 40 -5.87 -4.27 -13.47
N SER A 41 -7.01 -4.59 -12.83
CA SER A 41 -7.33 -4.18 -11.45
C SER A 41 -6.10 -4.33 -10.54
N PRO A 42 -5.39 -3.22 -10.25
CA PRO A 42 -4.05 -3.32 -9.69
C PRO A 42 -4.21 -3.79 -8.26
N ARG A 43 -3.51 -4.87 -7.89
CA ARG A 43 -3.34 -5.21 -6.47
C ARG A 43 -2.87 -3.93 -5.76
N SER A 44 -3.47 -3.61 -4.62
CA SER A 44 -3.00 -2.47 -3.83
C SER A 44 -1.53 -2.63 -3.50
N GLU A 45 -0.81 -1.52 -3.34
CA GLU A 45 0.62 -1.55 -2.96
C GLU A 45 0.85 -2.39 -1.69
N ASP A 46 -0.03 -2.27 -0.69
CA ASP A 46 -0.02 -3.10 0.51
C ASP A 46 -0.09 -4.61 0.17
N GLN A 47 -0.99 -4.99 -0.74
CA GLN A 47 -1.13 -6.38 -1.16
C GLN A 47 0.11 -6.90 -1.90
N ARG A 48 0.81 -6.06 -2.68
CA ARG A 48 2.08 -6.43 -3.33
C ARG A 48 3.15 -6.74 -2.29
N HIS A 49 3.30 -5.90 -1.27
CA HIS A 49 4.27 -6.13 -0.19
C HIS A 49 3.94 -7.38 0.64
N ARG A 50 2.64 -7.63 0.93
CA ARG A 50 2.21 -8.86 1.63
C ARG A 50 2.56 -10.13 0.87
N LEU A 51 2.30 -10.15 -0.44
CA LEU A 51 2.65 -11.31 -1.28
C LEU A 51 4.15 -11.55 -1.31
N TYR A 52 4.94 -10.49 -1.45
CA TYR A 52 6.39 -10.58 -1.42
C TYR A 52 6.92 -11.10 -0.08
N ALA A 53 6.42 -10.57 1.05
CA ALA A 53 6.78 -11.06 2.38
C ALA A 53 6.41 -12.52 2.60
N ALA A 54 5.21 -12.94 2.18
CA ALA A 54 4.77 -14.32 2.27
C ALA A 54 5.65 -15.25 1.42
N ALA A 55 6.03 -14.83 0.21
CA ALA A 55 6.93 -15.59 -0.65
C ALA A 55 8.32 -15.78 -0.03
N LEU A 56 8.87 -14.74 0.60
CA LEU A 56 10.13 -14.84 1.35
C LEU A 56 10.01 -15.79 2.55
N ALA A 57 8.89 -15.77 3.26
CA ALA A 57 8.68 -16.62 4.45
C ALA A 57 8.36 -18.08 4.13
N ALA A 58 7.86 -18.39 2.93
CA ALA A 58 7.43 -19.72 2.53
C ALA A 58 8.57 -20.69 2.15
N SER A 59 9.80 -20.19 1.95
CA SER A 59 10.95 -20.95 1.47
C SER A 59 12.22 -20.69 2.30
N ASP A 60 13.03 -21.73 2.49
CA ASP A 60 14.39 -21.58 3.06
C ASP A 60 15.39 -20.97 2.06
N SER A 61 15.07 -21.03 0.77
CA SER A 61 15.89 -20.46 -0.31
C SER A 61 14.96 -19.74 -1.29
N PRO A 62 14.45 -18.55 -0.91
CA PRO A 62 13.42 -17.86 -1.68
C PRO A 62 13.88 -17.53 -3.11
N LEU A 63 15.11 -17.05 -3.27
CA LEU A 63 15.64 -16.59 -4.57
C LEU A 63 15.69 -17.71 -5.64
N ASP A 64 15.84 -18.96 -5.20
CA ASP A 64 15.87 -20.12 -6.09
C ASP A 64 14.49 -20.77 -6.28
N SER A 65 13.50 -20.40 -5.45
CA SER A 65 12.19 -21.03 -5.48
C SER A 65 11.32 -20.53 -6.64
N GLN A 66 10.67 -21.47 -7.33
CA GLN A 66 9.73 -21.15 -8.41
C GLN A 66 8.51 -20.36 -7.91
N GLU A 67 8.13 -20.59 -6.66
CA GLU A 67 7.01 -19.89 -6.01
C GLU A 67 7.34 -18.41 -5.81
N PHE A 68 8.54 -18.07 -5.32
CA PHE A 68 9.00 -16.69 -5.22
C PHE A 68 9.06 -15.99 -6.58
N LYS A 69 9.66 -16.63 -7.59
CA LYS A 69 9.72 -16.09 -8.95
C LYS A 69 8.31 -15.81 -9.51
N SER A 70 7.37 -16.73 -9.28
CA SER A 70 5.98 -16.59 -9.71
C SER A 70 5.27 -15.42 -9.01
N VAL A 71 5.52 -15.23 -7.72
CA VAL A 71 5.03 -14.06 -6.98
C VAL A 71 5.64 -12.77 -7.53
N CYS A 72 6.96 -12.72 -7.73
CA CYS A 72 7.67 -11.55 -8.26
C CYS A 72 7.16 -11.15 -9.65
N ARG A 73 6.89 -12.11 -10.54
CA ARG A 73 6.24 -11.83 -11.84
C ARG A 73 4.84 -11.26 -11.63
N ALA A 74 4.05 -11.87 -10.74
CA ALA A 74 2.67 -11.47 -10.52
C ALA A 74 2.50 -10.11 -9.80
N ILE A 75 3.53 -9.62 -9.12
CA ILE A 75 3.57 -8.24 -8.56
C ILE A 75 4.34 -7.26 -9.45
N GLY A 76 4.76 -7.71 -10.64
CA GLY A 76 5.32 -6.87 -11.69
C GLY A 76 6.80 -6.48 -11.53
N ILE A 77 7.55 -7.13 -10.65
CA ILE A 77 8.97 -6.79 -10.39
C ILE A 77 9.96 -7.72 -11.10
N PHE A 78 9.47 -8.84 -11.64
CA PHE A 78 10.23 -9.74 -12.52
C PHE A 78 9.63 -9.72 -13.93
N ASP A 79 10.49 -9.94 -14.93
CA ASP A 79 10.11 -10.10 -16.33
C ASP A 79 9.64 -11.54 -16.67
N VAL A 80 9.34 -11.78 -17.95
CA VAL A 80 8.92 -13.09 -18.45
C VAL A 80 10.01 -14.18 -18.39
N ASN A 81 11.27 -13.79 -18.16
CA ASN A 81 12.43 -14.68 -18.08
C ASN A 81 12.89 -14.92 -16.64
N ASP A 82 12.05 -14.58 -15.65
CA ASP A 82 12.35 -14.69 -14.22
C ASP A 82 13.52 -13.82 -13.75
N ARG A 83 13.75 -12.69 -14.42
CA ARG A 83 14.78 -11.72 -14.04
C ARG A 83 14.15 -10.48 -13.41
N PRO A 84 14.79 -9.90 -12.39
CA PRO A 84 14.42 -8.57 -11.90
C PRO A 84 14.35 -7.56 -13.04
N ASN A 85 13.28 -6.76 -13.09
CA ASN A 85 13.16 -5.64 -14.03
C ASN A 85 13.58 -4.32 -13.38
N ASP A 86 13.37 -3.21 -14.08
CA ASP A 86 13.70 -1.86 -13.62
C ASP A 86 12.95 -1.42 -12.36
N GLN A 87 11.80 -2.05 -12.04
CA GLN A 87 11.02 -1.75 -10.85
C GLN A 87 11.49 -2.48 -9.59
N TYR A 88 12.37 -3.49 -9.73
CA TYR A 88 12.73 -4.36 -8.62
C TYR A 88 13.39 -3.61 -7.46
N SER A 89 14.41 -2.80 -7.76
CA SER A 89 15.19 -2.09 -6.73
C SER A 89 14.33 -1.11 -5.94
N ASP A 90 13.47 -0.36 -6.64
CA ASP A 90 12.56 0.61 -6.03
C ASP A 90 11.55 -0.10 -5.12
N PHE A 91 10.91 -1.16 -5.63
CA PHE A 91 9.95 -1.95 -4.85
C PHE A 91 10.59 -2.58 -3.61
N VAL A 92 11.82 -3.12 -3.71
CA VAL A 92 12.51 -3.70 -2.55
C VAL A 92 12.83 -2.62 -1.52
N GLY A 93 13.26 -1.43 -1.93
CA GLY A 93 13.47 -0.30 -1.02
C GLY A 93 12.19 0.14 -0.30
N GLU A 94 11.08 0.23 -1.03
CA GLU A 94 9.75 0.49 -0.47
C GLU A 94 9.29 -0.62 0.45
N HIS A 95 9.54 -1.88 0.10
CA HIS A 95 9.21 -3.03 0.91
C HIS A 95 9.92 -3.00 2.26
N VAL A 96 11.22 -2.68 2.29
CA VAL A 96 11.95 -2.53 3.56
C VAL A 96 11.27 -1.49 4.46
N ARG A 97 10.89 -0.33 3.91
CA ARG A 97 10.15 0.69 4.66
C ARG A 97 8.80 0.17 5.16
N TRP A 98 8.02 -0.46 4.28
CA TRP A 98 6.73 -1.07 4.63
C TRP A 98 6.86 -2.10 5.77
N THR A 99 7.91 -2.92 5.81
CA THR A 99 8.12 -3.89 6.90
C THR A 99 8.42 -3.24 8.26
N MET A 100 8.84 -1.97 8.28
CA MET A 100 9.09 -1.21 9.50
C MET A 100 7.82 -0.55 10.05
N ASP A 101 6.79 -0.39 9.20
CA ASP A 101 5.50 0.18 9.59
C ASP A 101 4.65 -0.81 10.40
N ALA A 102 3.65 -0.29 11.12
CA ALA A 102 2.78 -1.10 11.97
C ALA A 102 2.06 -2.22 11.20
N ASN A 103 1.59 -1.92 9.99
CA ASN A 103 0.89 -2.89 9.14
C ASN A 103 1.82 -4.02 8.68
N GLY A 104 3.04 -3.71 8.25
CA GLY A 104 4.01 -4.71 7.84
C GLY A 104 4.50 -5.58 9.00
N LYS A 105 4.68 -4.99 10.18
CA LYS A 105 4.98 -5.73 11.42
C LYS A 105 3.86 -6.69 11.79
N GLN A 106 2.62 -6.21 11.80
CA GLN A 106 1.46 -7.04 12.12
C GLN A 106 1.34 -8.21 11.13
N PHE A 107 1.47 -7.94 9.83
CA PHE A 107 1.39 -9.00 8.83
C PHE A 107 2.49 -10.04 8.97
N ARG A 108 3.73 -9.66 9.31
CA ARG A 108 4.81 -10.63 9.58
C ARG A 108 4.48 -11.59 10.72
N LEU A 109 3.73 -11.16 11.73
CA LEU A 109 3.25 -12.04 12.80
C LEU A 109 2.15 -13.00 12.31
N GLU A 110 1.35 -12.58 11.33
CA GLU A 110 0.32 -13.43 10.71
C GLU A 110 0.92 -14.55 9.85
N ILE A 111 2.12 -14.36 9.28
CA ILE A 111 2.82 -15.34 8.43
C ILE A 111 4.11 -15.88 9.09
N ASP A 112 4.18 -15.91 10.42
CA ASP A 112 5.37 -16.26 11.21
C ASP A 112 5.86 -17.71 11.04
N THR A 113 5.12 -18.56 10.34
CA THR A 113 5.54 -19.91 9.95
C THR A 113 5.44 -20.11 8.44
N LYS A 114 6.26 -21.02 7.91
CA LYS A 114 6.23 -21.39 6.48
C LYS A 114 4.83 -21.84 6.03
N ASP A 115 4.12 -22.59 6.86
CA ASP A 115 2.78 -23.09 6.52
C ASP A 115 1.75 -21.98 6.49
N LYS A 116 1.81 -21.00 7.39
CA LYS A 116 0.97 -19.81 7.33
C LYS A 116 1.26 -18.96 6.10
N ALA A 117 2.53 -18.80 5.75
CA ALA A 117 2.95 -18.09 4.54
C ALA A 117 2.44 -18.78 3.26
N ARG A 118 2.58 -20.11 3.16
CA ARG A 118 2.04 -20.91 2.04
C ARG A 118 0.52 -20.86 1.98
N ASN A 119 -0.16 -20.95 3.13
CA ASN A 119 -1.62 -20.82 3.19
C ASN A 119 -2.10 -19.43 2.75
N TYR A 120 -1.32 -18.39 3.02
CA TYR A 120 -1.63 -17.06 2.52
C TYR A 120 -1.49 -17.01 0.99
N LEU A 121 -0.39 -17.54 0.44
CA LEU A 121 -0.13 -17.56 -1.00
C LEU A 121 -1.14 -18.40 -1.80
N SER A 122 -1.60 -19.54 -1.26
CA SER A 122 -2.53 -20.44 -1.95
C SER A 122 -3.90 -19.81 -2.27
N ARG A 123 -4.25 -18.70 -1.60
CA ARG A 123 -5.45 -17.91 -1.90
C ARG A 123 -5.33 -17.11 -3.20
N TYR A 124 -4.10 -16.88 -3.67
CA TYR A 124 -3.79 -16.05 -4.83
C TYR A 124 -3.18 -16.83 -5.98
N PHE A 125 -2.46 -17.90 -5.67
CA PHE A 125 -1.82 -18.79 -6.62
C PHE A 125 -2.37 -20.19 -6.38
N LYS A 126 -3.12 -20.71 -7.35
CA LYS A 126 -3.48 -22.12 -7.33
C LYS A 126 -2.19 -22.92 -7.52
N GLN A 127 -1.90 -23.80 -6.57
CA GLN A 127 -0.82 -24.79 -6.68
C GLN A 127 -1.24 -25.90 -7.63
#